data_AF-N9FJY7-F1
#
_entry.id   AF-N9FJY7-F1
#
_cell.length_a   1.000
_cell.length_b   1.000
_cell.length_c   1.000
_cell.angle_alpha   90.00
_cell.angle_beta   90.00
_cell.angle_gamma   90.00
#
_symmetry.space_group_name_H-M   'P 1'
#
loop_
_entity.id
_entity.type
_entity.pdbx_description
1 polymer ?
#
loop_
_entity_poly.entity_id
_entity_poly.type
_entity_poly.pdbx_seq_one_letter_code
_entity_poly.pdbx_strand_id
1 'polypeptide(L)'
;MSNSLENSLFGQALKAGLQASENKSKNLSSINEIIEKLKLEISQATNNQISIQYKSPAKRNHLAAFGVLGSALSSLEINDKPKDEKPKDKAIYAVNLEGDEELLSIVEIGSEGYPCTIFLDGNKLIALDKMSFESNLSELISSATIGDKFQRLLNALNNE
;
A
#
# COMPACT_ATOMS: atom_id res chain seq x y z
N MET A 1 21.26 0.62 -42.18
CA MET A 1 22.07 1.66 -41.48
C MET A 1 21.53 1.75 -40.06
N SER A 2 22.22 1.18 -39.08
CA SER A 2 21.84 1.28 -37.67
C SER A 2 22.01 2.72 -37.21
N ASN A 3 20.94 3.37 -36.74
CA ASN A 3 21.01 4.71 -36.17
C ASN A 3 22.05 4.69 -35.03
N SER A 4 23.19 5.36 -35.22
CA SER A 4 24.31 5.31 -34.25
C SER A 4 23.94 5.86 -32.87
N LEU A 5 22.85 6.63 -32.79
CA LEU A 5 22.26 7.13 -31.56
C LEU A 5 21.58 6.03 -30.71
N GLU A 6 20.96 5.02 -31.33
CA GLU A 6 20.30 3.91 -30.61
C GLU A 6 21.29 2.97 -29.92
N ASN A 7 22.51 2.85 -30.47
CA ASN A 7 23.57 2.02 -29.89
C ASN A 7 24.46 2.78 -28.88
N SER A 8 24.23 4.08 -28.67
CA SER A 8 24.96 4.85 -27.67
C SER A 8 24.53 4.47 -26.25
N LEU A 9 25.45 4.56 -25.28
CA LEU A 9 25.15 4.28 -23.85
C LEU A 9 23.94 5.10 -23.35
N PHE A 10 23.89 6.38 -23.69
CA PHE A 10 22.80 7.27 -23.28
C PHE A 10 21.48 6.98 -24.01
N GLY A 11 21.52 6.61 -25.29
CA GLY A 11 20.33 6.19 -26.04
C GLY A 11 19.71 4.91 -25.47
N GLN A 12 20.55 3.94 -25.09
CA GLN A 12 20.11 2.72 -24.41
C GLN A 12 19.54 3.00 -23.02
N ALA A 13 20.20 3.87 -22.24
CA ALA A 13 19.71 4.27 -20.92
C ALA A 13 18.35 4.99 -20.99
N LEU A 14 18.16 5.89 -21.97
CA LEU A 14 16.87 6.55 -22.19
C LEU A 14 15.77 5.53 -22.52
N LYS A 15 16.05 4.58 -23.42
CA LYS A 15 15.11 3.51 -23.78
C LYS A 15 14.73 2.65 -22.57
N ALA A 16 15.72 2.29 -21.75
CA ALA A 16 15.48 1.56 -20.50
C ALA A 16 14.59 2.36 -19.54
N GLY A 17 14.83 3.68 -19.40
CA GLY A 17 13.99 4.55 -18.58
C GLY A 17 12.54 4.65 -19.07
N LEU A 18 12.33 4.74 -20.39
CA LEU A 18 10.98 4.73 -20.98
C LEU A 18 10.26 3.40 -20.71
N GLN A 19 10.96 2.29 -20.91
CA GLN A 19 10.40 0.95 -20.64
C GLN A 19 10.09 0.76 -19.14
N ALA A 20 10.95 1.23 -18.25
CA ALA A 20 10.70 1.20 -16.80
C ALA A 20 9.45 2.01 -16.42
N SER A 21 9.22 3.16 -17.07
CA SER A 21 8.01 3.96 -16.88
C SER A 21 6.73 3.23 -17.34
N GLU A 22 6.79 2.57 -18.50
CA GLU A 22 5.68 1.74 -18.99
C GLU A 22 5.38 0.56 -18.06
N ASN A 23 6.42 -0.14 -17.60
CA ASN A 23 6.29 -1.24 -16.66
C ASN A 23 5.70 -0.77 -15.33
N LYS A 24 6.16 0.38 -14.82
CA LYS A 24 5.59 1.00 -13.63
C LYS A 24 4.10 1.25 -13.76
N SER A 25 3.65 1.82 -14.88
CA SER A 25 2.23 2.07 -15.13
C SER A 25 1.40 0.78 -15.11
N LYS A 26 1.88 -0.28 -15.78
CA LYS A 26 1.24 -1.61 -15.78
C LYS A 26 1.18 -2.22 -14.39
N ASN A 27 2.27 -2.15 -13.63
CA ASN A 27 2.35 -2.69 -12.28
C ASN A 27 1.39 -1.95 -11.33
N LEU A 28 1.36 -0.62 -11.38
CA LEU A 28 0.41 0.17 -10.58
C LEU A 28 -1.04 -0.12 -10.95
N SER A 29 -1.36 -0.32 -12.23
CA SER A 29 -2.69 -0.78 -12.65
C SER A 29 -3.04 -2.12 -12.00
N SER A 30 -2.12 -3.09 -12.04
CA SER A 30 -2.34 -4.42 -11.46
C SER A 30 -2.55 -4.38 -9.94
N ILE A 31 -1.83 -3.51 -9.23
CA ILE A 31 -1.97 -3.31 -7.79
C ILE A 31 -3.36 -2.73 -7.49
N ASN A 32 -3.77 -1.71 -8.24
CA ASN A 32 -5.10 -1.11 -8.07
C ASN A 32 -6.21 -2.12 -8.37
N GLU A 33 -6.10 -2.93 -9.43
CA GLU A 33 -7.05 -4.01 -9.73
C GLU A 33 -7.25 -4.96 -8.55
N ILE A 34 -6.15 -5.40 -7.91
CA ILE A 34 -6.22 -6.29 -6.75
C ILE A 34 -6.88 -5.58 -5.57
N ILE A 35 -6.54 -4.32 -5.31
CA ILE A 35 -7.18 -3.54 -4.24
C ILE A 35 -8.67 -3.35 -4.50
N GLU A 36 -9.10 -3.07 -5.73
CA GLU A 36 -10.52 -2.95 -6.06
C GLU A 36 -11.25 -4.29 -5.92
N LYS A 37 -10.60 -5.40 -6.29
CA LYS A 37 -11.11 -6.75 -6.02
C LYS A 37 -11.30 -7.00 -4.53
N LEU A 38 -10.29 -6.69 -3.70
CA LEU A 38 -10.38 -6.80 -2.24
C LEU A 38 -11.55 -5.97 -1.68
N LYS A 39 -11.70 -4.72 -2.13
CA LYS A 39 -12.80 -3.85 -1.71
C LYS A 39 -14.16 -4.48 -1.98
N LEU A 40 -14.36 -4.98 -3.20
CA LEU A 40 -15.60 -5.60 -3.62
C LEU A 40 -15.90 -6.86 -2.79
N GLU A 41 -14.92 -7.75 -2.66
CA GLU A 41 -15.10 -9.04 -1.99
C GLU A 41 -15.35 -8.87 -0.48
N ILE A 42 -14.66 -7.97 0.21
CA ILE A 42 -14.93 -7.67 1.62
C ILE A 42 -16.30 -7.02 1.80
N SER A 43 -16.68 -6.08 0.93
CA SER A 43 -18.02 -5.48 0.98
C SER A 43 -19.09 -6.56 0.83
N GLN A 44 -18.95 -7.46 -0.14
CA GLN A 44 -19.91 -8.57 -0.34
C GLN A 44 -19.93 -9.53 0.85
N ALA A 45 -18.77 -9.95 1.35
CA ALA A 45 -18.65 -10.89 2.47
C ALA A 45 -19.24 -10.33 3.78
N THR A 46 -19.29 -8.99 3.93
CA THR A 46 -19.82 -8.31 5.11
C THR A 46 -21.24 -7.77 4.91
N ASN A 47 -21.94 -8.17 3.84
CA ASN A 47 -23.26 -7.63 3.48
C ASN A 47 -23.28 -6.09 3.37
N ASN A 48 -22.22 -5.52 2.82
CA ASN A 48 -21.96 -4.09 2.65
C ASN A 48 -21.85 -3.29 3.96
N GLN A 49 -21.64 -3.95 5.10
CA GLN A 49 -21.43 -3.26 6.38
C GLN A 49 -20.03 -2.67 6.50
N ILE A 50 -19.04 -3.27 5.84
CA ILE A 50 -17.65 -2.83 5.86
C ILE A 50 -17.18 -2.50 4.45
N SER A 51 -16.56 -1.34 4.29
CA SER A 51 -15.87 -0.91 3.07
C SER A 51 -14.37 -0.86 3.29
N ILE A 52 -13.59 -1.14 2.24
CA ILE A 52 -12.13 -0.97 2.28
C ILE A 52 -11.75 0.37 1.63
N GLN A 53 -10.95 1.17 2.33
CA GLN A 53 -10.38 2.40 1.79
C GLN A 53 -8.89 2.23 1.57
N TYR A 54 -8.41 2.69 0.41
CA TYR A 54 -6.99 2.69 0.04
C TYR A 54 -6.54 4.12 -0.22
N LYS A 55 -5.99 4.76 0.81
CA LYS A 55 -5.67 6.19 0.85
C LYS A 55 -4.30 6.42 1.47
N SER A 56 -3.74 7.61 1.30
CA SER A 56 -2.52 7.98 2.04
C SER A 56 -2.78 7.81 3.55
N PRO A 57 -1.80 7.32 4.33
CA PRO A 57 -1.92 7.23 5.77
C PRO A 57 -2.36 8.59 6.31
N ALA A 58 -3.34 8.60 7.21
CA ALA A 58 -3.66 9.83 7.94
C ALA A 58 -2.38 10.35 8.59
N LYS A 59 -2.17 11.68 8.60
CA LYS A 59 -1.06 12.32 9.33
C LYS A 59 -1.30 12.16 10.85
N ARG A 60 -1.20 10.95 11.35
CA ARG A 60 -1.08 10.63 12.76
C ARG A 60 0.33 10.08 12.92
N ASN A 61 1.05 10.59 13.92
CA ASN A 61 2.43 10.22 14.21
C ASN A 61 2.55 8.71 14.42
N HIS A 62 2.75 7.95 13.34
CA HIS A 62 2.79 6.47 13.34
C HIS A 62 4.04 5.89 14.02
N LEU A 63 4.93 6.74 14.53
CA LEU A 63 6.11 6.37 15.31
C LEU A 63 5.77 5.70 16.66
N ALA A 64 4.51 5.72 17.11
CA ALA A 64 4.13 5.11 18.39
C ALA A 64 3.54 3.69 18.27
N ALA A 65 3.10 3.25 17.10
CA ALA A 65 2.33 1.99 16.97
C ALA A 65 3.18 0.76 16.59
N PHE A 66 4.40 0.95 16.09
CA PHE A 66 5.32 -0.12 15.75
C PHE A 66 6.59 0.04 16.58
N GLY A 67 6.57 -0.51 17.80
CA GLY A 67 7.62 -0.40 18.80
C GLY A 67 8.91 -1.13 18.46
N VAL A 68 9.69 -0.60 17.50
CA VAL A 68 11.07 -1.03 17.26
C VAL A 68 11.97 0.20 17.10
N LEU A 69 12.62 0.55 18.22
CA LEU A 69 14.00 1.06 18.34
C LEU A 69 14.41 2.31 17.53
N GLY A 70 14.72 3.38 18.28
CA GLY A 70 15.93 4.17 18.00
C GLY A 70 15.73 5.64 17.66
N SER A 71 15.50 6.45 18.69
CA SER A 71 16.15 7.74 18.98
C SER A 71 16.53 8.69 17.82
N ALA A 72 16.03 9.92 17.98
CA ALA A 72 16.36 11.14 17.24
C ALA A 72 15.65 11.28 15.89
N LEU A 73 14.62 12.13 15.85
CA LEU A 73 14.34 13.12 14.80
C LEU A 73 12.94 13.72 15.07
N SER A 74 12.77 14.30 16.26
CA SER A 74 11.57 15.09 16.61
C SER A 74 11.98 16.54 16.86
N SER A 75 12.56 17.18 15.84
CA SER A 75 12.72 18.64 15.76
C SER A 75 13.59 18.95 14.53
N LEU A 76 12.96 19.33 13.42
CA LEU A 76 13.53 20.19 12.38
C LEU A 76 12.39 20.55 11.41
N GLU A 77 11.69 21.62 11.74
CA GLU A 77 11.07 22.47 10.73
C GLU A 77 12.21 23.02 9.86
N ILE A 78 12.34 22.53 8.62
CA ILE A 78 13.10 23.22 7.58
C ILE A 78 12.28 23.23 6.29
N ASN A 79 12.08 24.47 5.85
CA ASN A 79 11.54 24.95 4.60
C ASN A 79 12.39 24.52 3.39
N ASP A 80 11.74 24.25 2.25
CA ASP A 80 12.27 24.09 0.89
C ASP A 80 13.44 23.11 0.63
N LYS A 81 13.13 21.94 0.04
CA LYS A 81 13.87 21.27 -1.09
C LYS A 81 13.21 19.94 -1.51
N PRO A 82 13.55 19.41 -2.71
CA PRO A 82 12.62 18.84 -3.67
C PRO A 82 11.88 17.63 -3.09
N LYS A 83 10.62 17.45 -3.50
CA LYS A 83 9.85 16.24 -3.20
C LYS A 83 10.64 15.05 -3.73
N ASP A 84 11.39 14.39 -2.85
CA ASP A 84 11.75 13.00 -3.02
C ASP A 84 10.41 12.26 -3.14
N GLU A 85 9.99 12.00 -4.38
CA GLU A 85 8.88 11.12 -4.71
C GLU A 85 9.25 9.68 -4.34
N LYS A 86 9.46 9.42 -3.05
CA LYS A 86 9.21 8.08 -2.53
C LYS A 86 7.78 7.74 -2.93
N PRO A 87 7.53 6.55 -3.51
CA PRO A 87 6.18 6.10 -3.80
C PRO A 87 5.37 6.31 -2.52
N LYS A 88 4.36 7.17 -2.58
CA LYS A 88 3.60 7.55 -1.38
C LYS A 88 3.03 6.27 -0.80
N ASP A 89 3.55 5.86 0.35
CA ASP A 89 2.99 4.75 1.11
C ASP A 89 1.48 4.96 1.19
N LYS A 90 0.74 3.89 0.91
CA LYS A 90 -0.72 3.90 1.02
C LYS A 90 -1.11 3.02 2.18
N ALA A 91 -2.22 3.32 2.81
CA ALA A 91 -2.77 2.53 3.90
C ALA A 91 -4.11 1.94 3.47
N ILE A 92 -4.33 0.70 3.91
CA ILE A 92 -5.59 -0.02 3.78
C ILE A 92 -6.34 0.14 5.09
N TYR A 93 -7.52 0.74 5.04
CA TYR A 93 -8.43 0.87 6.17
C TYR A 93 -9.70 0.05 5.92
N ALA A 94 -10.24 -0.55 6.97
CA ALA A 94 -11.63 -1.02 7.00
C ALA A 94 -12.48 0.07 7.64
N VAL A 95 -13.65 0.35 7.05
CA VAL A 95 -14.55 1.41 7.52
C VAL A 95 -15.98 0.89 7.57
N ASN A 96 -16.67 1.06 8.70
CA ASN A 96 -18.08 0.67 8.84
C ASN A 96 -19.03 1.74 8.28
N LEU A 97 -20.34 1.48 8.33
CA LEU A 97 -21.37 2.41 7.84
C LEU A 97 -21.49 3.70 8.66
N GLU A 98 -21.09 3.66 9.93
CA GLU A 98 -21.07 4.83 10.84
C GLU A 98 -19.83 5.71 10.64
N GLY A 99 -18.83 5.23 9.89
CA GLY A 99 -17.60 5.94 9.59
C GLY A 99 -16.44 5.62 10.54
N ASP A 100 -16.59 4.66 11.46
CA ASP A 100 -15.47 4.15 12.24
C ASP A 100 -14.47 3.47 11.33
N GLU A 101 -13.19 3.80 11.51
CA GLU A 101 -12.09 3.28 10.69
C GLU A 101 -11.07 2.51 11.53
N GLU A 102 -10.63 1.37 11.01
CA GLU A 102 -9.53 0.57 11.54
C GLU A 102 -8.44 0.43 10.48
N LEU A 103 -7.19 0.73 10.84
CA LEU A 103 -6.04 0.55 9.95
C LEU A 103 -5.74 -0.95 9.85
N LEU A 104 -5.79 -1.51 8.64
CA LEU A 104 -5.41 -2.91 8.40
C LEU A 104 -3.90 -3.03 8.21
N SER A 105 -3.35 -2.32 7.24
CA SER A 105 -1.91 -2.32 6.95
C SER A 105 -1.47 -1.07 6.19
N ILE A 106 -0.17 -0.79 6.24
CA ILE A 106 0.52 0.08 5.29
C ILE A 106 1.01 -0.78 4.12
N VAL A 107 0.93 -0.23 2.91
CA VAL A 107 1.43 -0.79 1.66
C VAL A 107 2.52 0.15 1.15
N GLU A 108 3.76 -0.30 1.24
CA GLU A 108 4.89 0.35 0.59
C GLU A 108 4.98 -0.15 -0.85
N ILE A 109 4.98 0.76 -1.81
CA ILE A 109 5.03 0.43 -3.24
C ILE A 109 6.45 0.68 -3.73
N GLY A 110 7.01 -0.22 -4.53
CA GLY A 110 8.33 -0.04 -5.14
C GLY A 110 8.35 1.12 -6.15
N SER A 111 9.54 1.58 -6.52
CA SER A 111 9.71 2.65 -7.51
C SER A 111 9.07 2.32 -8.87
N GLU A 112 9.02 1.04 -9.23
CA GLU A 112 8.40 0.48 -10.44
C GLU A 112 7.03 -0.16 -10.19
N GLY A 113 6.37 0.14 -9.06
CA GLY A 113 5.13 -0.53 -8.65
C GLY A 113 5.42 -1.73 -7.76
N TYR A 114 6.06 -2.77 -8.29
CA TYR A 114 6.61 -3.86 -7.49
C TYR A 114 8.10 -3.62 -7.18
N PRO A 115 8.65 -4.21 -6.11
CA PRO A 115 7.96 -5.00 -5.10
C PRO A 115 7.03 -4.16 -4.21
N CYS A 116 5.96 -4.76 -3.71
CA CYS A 116 5.09 -4.16 -2.69
C CYS A 116 5.36 -4.81 -1.33
N THR A 117 5.32 -4.04 -0.25
CA THR A 117 5.46 -4.58 1.11
C THR A 117 4.20 -4.29 1.92
N ILE A 118 3.63 -5.32 2.54
CA ILE A 118 2.50 -5.24 3.48
C ILE A 118 3.04 -5.56 4.88
N PHE A 119 2.57 -4.83 5.89
CA PHE A 119 2.97 -5.02 7.28
C PHE A 119 1.88 -5.75 8.07
N LEU A 120 2.20 -6.92 8.61
CA LEU A 120 1.28 -7.73 9.40
C LEU A 120 1.99 -8.23 10.66
N ASP A 121 1.48 -7.88 11.84
CA ASP A 121 1.99 -8.37 13.14
C ASP A 121 3.51 -8.23 13.34
N GLY A 122 4.10 -7.14 12.82
CA GLY A 122 5.53 -6.89 12.87
C GLY A 122 6.35 -7.57 11.77
N ASN A 123 5.73 -8.43 10.97
CA ASN A 123 6.32 -9.05 9.79
C ASN A 123 6.13 -8.19 8.53
N LYS A 124 7.06 -8.36 7.58
CA LYS A 124 7.00 -7.74 6.25
C LYS A 124 6.68 -8.81 5.22
N LEU A 125 5.51 -8.72 4.61
CA LEU A 125 5.10 -9.57 3.50
C LEU A 125 5.48 -8.87 2.19
N ILE A 126 6.51 -9.37 1.51
CA ILE A 126 7.03 -8.79 0.27
C ILE A 126 6.39 -9.50 -0.92
N ALA A 127 5.77 -8.73 -1.80
CA ALA A 127 5.18 -9.19 -3.05
C ALA A 127 6.02 -8.71 -4.23
N LEU A 128 6.58 -9.65 -5.00
CA LEU A 128 7.38 -9.33 -6.19
C LEU A 128 6.52 -9.13 -7.45
N ASP A 129 5.27 -9.62 -7.41
CA ASP A 129 4.34 -9.59 -8.54
C ASP A 129 2.89 -9.56 -8.08
N LYS A 130 1.98 -9.57 -9.07
CA LYS A 130 0.53 -9.57 -8.89
C LYS A 130 0.04 -10.73 -8.00
N MET A 131 0.49 -11.95 -8.26
CA MET A 131 0.02 -13.14 -7.55
C MET A 131 0.47 -13.13 -6.09
N SER A 132 1.72 -12.74 -5.84
CA SER A 132 2.28 -12.62 -4.50
C SER A 132 1.56 -11.51 -3.71
N PHE A 133 1.17 -10.41 -4.37
CA PHE A 133 0.44 -9.33 -3.70
C PHE A 133 -0.97 -9.75 -3.29
N GLU A 134 -1.68 -10.45 -4.16
CA GLU A 134 -2.99 -11.02 -3.85
C GLU A 134 -2.90 -12.05 -2.69
N SER A 135 -1.87 -12.91 -2.72
CA SER A 135 -1.59 -13.86 -1.63
C SER A 135 -1.33 -13.16 -0.29
N ASN A 136 -0.49 -12.11 -0.28
CA ASN A 136 -0.16 -11.38 0.94
C ASN A 136 -1.38 -10.63 1.51
N LEU A 137 -2.30 -10.15 0.66
CA LEU A 137 -3.57 -9.57 1.13
C LEU A 137 -4.50 -10.62 1.71
N SER A 138 -4.54 -11.82 1.13
CA SER A 138 -5.28 -12.95 1.69
C SER A 138 -4.75 -13.34 3.08
N GLU A 139 -3.43 -13.37 3.25
CA GLU A 139 -2.79 -13.59 4.55
C GLU A 139 -3.13 -12.46 5.54
N LEU A 140 -3.08 -11.19 5.10
CA LEU A 140 -3.46 -10.04 5.92
C LEU A 140 -4.88 -10.19 6.50
N ILE A 141 -5.88 -10.43 5.66
CA ILE A 141 -7.29 -10.49 6.09
C ILE A 141 -7.64 -11.76 6.88
N SER A 142 -6.86 -12.82 6.73
CA SER A 142 -7.06 -14.09 7.46
C SER A 142 -6.35 -14.13 8.82
N SER A 143 -5.53 -13.13 9.13
CA SER A 143 -4.88 -13.03 10.44
C SER A 143 -5.88 -12.72 11.56
N ALA A 144 -5.61 -13.26 12.76
CA ALA A 144 -6.44 -13.02 13.93
C ALA A 144 -6.52 -11.53 14.29
N THR A 145 -5.40 -10.81 14.27
CA THR A 145 -5.33 -9.37 14.57
C THR A 145 -6.24 -8.54 13.68
N ILE A 146 -6.33 -8.89 12.40
CA ILE A 146 -7.20 -8.20 11.44
C ILE A 146 -8.66 -8.67 11.60
N GLY A 147 -8.90 -9.95 11.86
CA GLY A 147 -10.22 -10.47 12.22
C GLY A 147 -10.84 -9.72 13.41
N ASP A 148 -10.06 -9.48 14.46
CA ASP A 148 -10.50 -8.72 15.64
C ASP A 148 -10.89 -7.27 15.28
N LYS A 149 -10.17 -6.63 14.35
CA LYS A 149 -10.51 -5.28 13.85
C LYS A 149 -11.86 -5.28 13.14
N PHE A 150 -12.09 -6.24 12.24
CA PHE A 150 -13.38 -6.39 11.57
C PHE A 150 -14.50 -6.65 12.57
N GLN A 151 -14.27 -7.51 13.57
CA GLN A 151 -15.28 -7.81 14.58
C GLN A 151 -15.62 -6.58 15.44
N ARG A 152 -14.62 -5.75 15.80
CA ARG A 152 -14.88 -4.47 16.49
C ARG A 152 -15.76 -3.54 15.68
N LEU A 153 -15.46 -3.38 14.38
CA LEU A 153 -16.25 -2.53 13.48
C LEU A 153 -17.69 -3.03 13.33
N LEU A 154 -17.89 -4.35 13.23
CA LEU A 154 -19.22 -4.96 13.13
C LEU A 154 -20.00 -4.86 14.45
N ASN A 155 -19.33 -5.04 15.59
CA ASN A 155 -19.96 -4.92 16.89
C ASN A 155 -20.39 -3.48 17.19
N ALA A 156 -19.63 -2.47 16.72
CA ALA A 156 -19.99 -1.06 16.86
C ALA A 156 -21.39 -0.77 16.28
N LEU A 157 -21.68 -1.32 15.09
CA LEU A 157 -22.99 -1.18 14.42
C LEU A 157 -24.17 -1.82 15.16
N ASN A 158 -23.91 -2.77 16.06
CA ASN A 158 -24.94 -3.53 16.77
C ASN A 158 -25.20 -3.00 18.20
N ASN A 159 -24.45 -2.00 18.64
CA ASN A 159 -24.59 -1.42 19.98
C ASN A 159 -25.51 -0.19 20.02
N GLU A 160 -26.30 0.04 18.96
CA GLU A 160 -27.48 0.92 18.94
C GLU A 160 -28.77 0.16 19.27
#